data_AF-A0A0X8X4R1-F1
#
_entry.id   AF-A0A0X8X4R1-F1
#
_cell.length_a   1.000
_cell.length_b   1.000
_cell.length_c   1.000
_cell.angle_alpha   90.00
_cell.angle_beta   90.00
_cell.angle_gamma   90.00
#
_symmetry.space_group_name_H-M   'P 1'
#
loop_
_entity.id
_entity.type
_entity.pdbx_description
1 polymer ?
#
loop_
_entity_poly.entity_id
_entity_poly.type
_entity_poly.pdbx_seq_one_letter_code
_entity_poly.pdbx_strand_id
1 'polypeptide(L)'
;MHHSQKKYLEVLSESHPLNTFRELCDCIESNKLMRLELFLADIPKFSEFTKKFDLDFAISDKSFQVFADEGLENWSSSIAYCSDAEKTAMRFVYVHKSKAVCETAKKFDASDNDVNIGLCLSYPKCCIEAYRDWQITNEEIDPISIIVDSFPFLGQVNTYDFPNPFSRYFSAGLFSHFPCSLACLETTKIAKQSLQNLQFHFPSVAEKILKMENSLVIFQKGRGICLWQKFDLNDNSINLDKDSFQGQGQLKLIFENVDKFEIFGKLLTLFPESLGVFKANSCFVGIFKL
;
A
#
# COMPACT_ATOMS: atom_id res chain seq x y z
N MET A 1 8.98 23.78 1.19
CA MET A 1 7.78 24.21 0.42
C MET A 1 7.46 25.71 0.49
N HIS A 2 7.08 26.35 -0.62
CA HIS A 2 6.48 27.70 -0.61
C HIS A 2 4.98 27.68 -0.22
N HIS A 3 4.44 28.81 0.26
CA HIS A 3 3.03 28.90 0.69
C HIS A 3 2.01 28.56 -0.41
N SER A 4 2.26 29.00 -1.66
CA SER A 4 1.40 28.72 -2.82
C SER A 4 1.41 27.24 -3.22
N GLN A 5 2.55 26.55 -3.05
CA GLN A 5 2.70 25.12 -3.26
C GLN A 5 1.92 24.32 -2.21
N LYS A 6 2.00 24.73 -0.93
CA LYS A 6 1.27 24.10 0.17
C LYS A 6 -0.24 24.13 -0.06
N LYS A 7 -0.80 25.29 -0.40
CA LYS A 7 -2.24 25.43 -0.67
C LYS A 7 -2.72 24.55 -1.83
N TYR A 8 -1.87 24.35 -2.84
CA TYR A 8 -2.19 23.46 -3.95
C TYR A 8 -2.17 21.98 -3.53
N LEU A 9 -1.20 21.58 -2.70
CA LEU A 9 -1.15 20.23 -2.15
C LEU A 9 -2.35 19.93 -1.24
N GLU A 10 -2.85 20.90 -0.48
CA GLU A 10 -4.08 20.73 0.30
C GLU A 10 -5.26 20.30 -0.60
N VAL A 11 -5.45 20.95 -1.75
CA VAL A 11 -6.49 20.57 -2.73
C VAL A 11 -6.22 19.19 -3.33
N LEU A 12 -4.96 18.86 -3.62
CA LEU A 12 -4.61 17.53 -4.13
C LEU A 12 -4.90 16.41 -3.12
N SER A 13 -4.71 16.67 -1.83
CA SER A 13 -4.95 15.68 -0.78
C SER A 13 -6.42 15.23 -0.67
N GLU A 14 -7.35 16.00 -1.24
CA GLU A 14 -8.77 15.68 -1.29
C GLU A 14 -9.17 14.88 -2.54
N SER A 15 -8.33 14.92 -3.58
CA SER A 15 -8.63 14.38 -4.91
C SER A 15 -7.75 13.21 -5.33
N HIS A 16 -6.70 12.89 -4.55
CA HIS A 16 -5.75 11.83 -4.85
C HIS A 16 -5.70 10.77 -3.75
N PRO A 17 -5.37 9.51 -4.10
CA PRO A 17 -5.07 8.46 -3.11
C PRO A 17 -4.02 8.92 -2.08
N LEU A 18 -4.21 8.56 -0.80
CA LEU A 18 -3.37 9.07 0.30
C LEU A 18 -1.91 8.63 0.16
N ASN A 19 -1.66 7.43 -0.32
CA ASN A 19 -0.31 6.90 -0.59
C ASN A 19 0.39 7.68 -1.71
N THR A 20 -0.30 7.99 -2.82
CA THR A 20 0.22 8.84 -3.89
C THR A 20 0.54 10.24 -3.39
N PHE A 21 -0.35 10.82 -2.58
CA PHE A 21 -0.12 12.13 -1.97
C PHE A 21 1.10 12.12 -1.03
N ARG A 22 1.26 11.06 -0.22
CA ARG A 22 2.43 10.86 0.64
C ARG A 22 3.72 10.76 -0.17
N GLU A 23 3.74 9.95 -1.23
CA GLU A 23 4.90 9.82 -2.12
C GLU A 23 5.31 11.15 -2.75
N LEU A 24 4.32 11.95 -3.15
CA LEU A 24 4.57 13.29 -3.67
C LEU A 24 5.19 14.20 -2.61
N CYS A 25 4.70 14.17 -1.38
CA CYS A 25 5.27 14.93 -0.27
C CYS A 25 6.73 14.50 0.01
N ASP A 26 7.02 13.21 -0.01
CA ASP A 26 8.37 12.68 0.18
C ASP A 26 9.29 13.05 -1.00
N CYS A 27 8.76 13.09 -2.21
CA CYS A 27 9.51 13.55 -3.39
C CYS A 27 9.92 15.02 -3.27
N ILE A 28 8.98 15.88 -2.86
CA ILE A 28 9.20 17.32 -2.71
C ILE A 28 10.13 17.64 -1.53
N GLU A 29 9.93 17.02 -0.37
CA GLU A 29 10.66 17.40 0.85
C GLU A 29 11.95 16.57 1.05
N SER A 30 11.95 15.29 0.69
CA SER A 30 13.06 14.37 0.96
C SER A 30 13.89 14.00 -0.28
N ASN A 31 13.58 14.59 -1.45
CA ASN A 31 14.21 14.23 -2.74
C ASN A 31 14.13 12.73 -3.04
N LYS A 32 13.04 12.09 -2.63
CA LYS A 32 12.77 10.69 -2.97
C LYS A 32 12.30 10.61 -4.42
N LEU A 33 12.79 9.63 -5.19
CA LEU A 33 12.19 9.31 -6.48
C LEU A 33 10.80 8.69 -6.25
N MET A 34 9.80 9.18 -6.98
CA MET A 34 8.48 8.58 -7.04
C MET A 34 8.29 7.89 -8.39
N ARG A 35 7.70 6.69 -8.41
CA ARG A 35 7.25 6.01 -9.64
C ARG A 35 5.74 5.91 -9.60
N LEU A 36 5.07 6.54 -10.54
CA LEU A 36 3.61 6.53 -10.70
C LEU A 36 3.19 5.70 -11.89
N GLU A 37 1.97 5.19 -11.83
CA GLU A 37 1.27 4.61 -12.96
C GLU A 37 0.23 5.64 -13.43
N LEU A 38 0.39 6.17 -14.63
CA LEU A 38 -0.52 7.19 -15.19
C LEU A 38 -1.10 6.73 -16.51
N PHE A 39 -2.40 6.96 -16.71
CA PHE A 39 -3.02 6.82 -18.03
C PHE A 39 -2.34 7.77 -19.03
N LEU A 40 -2.13 7.29 -20.26
CA LEU A 40 -1.53 8.10 -21.33
C LEU A 40 -2.24 9.45 -21.52
N ALA A 41 -3.57 9.48 -21.38
CA ALA A 41 -4.38 10.68 -21.52
C ALA A 41 -4.12 11.76 -20.44
N ASP A 42 -3.57 11.39 -19.29
CA ASP A 42 -3.33 12.30 -18.17
C ASP A 42 -1.88 12.81 -18.10
N ILE A 43 -0.95 12.17 -18.81
CA ILE A 43 0.47 12.59 -18.87
C ILE A 43 0.65 14.05 -19.32
N PRO A 44 -0.07 14.56 -20.35
CA PRO A 44 0.07 15.97 -20.74
C PRO A 44 -0.27 16.95 -19.61
N LYS A 45 -1.34 16.68 -18.85
CA LYS A 45 -1.74 17.49 -17.69
C LYS A 45 -0.73 17.39 -16.54
N PHE A 46 -0.11 16.23 -16.39
CA PHE A 46 0.92 15.99 -15.38
C PHE A 46 2.15 16.90 -15.57
N SER A 47 2.47 17.28 -16.81
CA SER A 47 3.61 18.18 -17.08
C SER A 47 3.45 19.60 -16.51
N GLU A 48 2.22 20.10 -16.41
CA GLU A 48 1.94 21.41 -15.78
C GLU A 48 2.10 21.31 -14.26
N PHE A 49 1.67 20.19 -13.71
CA PHE A 49 1.81 19.89 -12.31
C PHE A 49 3.28 19.86 -11.87
N THR A 50 4.16 19.14 -12.59
CA THR A 50 5.57 19.03 -12.19
C THR A 50 6.30 20.37 -12.21
N LYS A 51 5.98 21.26 -13.18
CA LYS A 51 6.54 22.62 -13.25
C LYS A 51 6.24 23.46 -12.01
N LYS A 52 5.06 23.29 -11.39
CA LYS A 52 4.66 24.06 -10.20
C LYS A 52 5.50 23.74 -8.96
N PHE A 53 6.09 22.55 -8.93
CA PHE A 53 6.87 22.03 -7.81
C PHE A 53 8.37 21.92 -8.12
N ASP A 54 8.82 22.50 -9.24
CA ASP A 54 10.19 22.39 -9.72
C ASP A 54 10.66 20.92 -9.82
N LEU A 55 9.76 20.07 -10.32
CA LEU A 55 10.00 18.64 -10.53
C LEU A 55 10.22 18.35 -12.02
N ASP A 56 11.14 17.42 -12.27
CA ASP A 56 11.32 16.77 -13.56
C ASP A 56 10.62 15.41 -13.58
N PHE A 57 10.41 14.88 -14.79
CA PHE A 57 9.94 13.51 -14.95
C PHE A 57 10.51 12.82 -16.20
N ALA A 58 10.47 11.49 -16.19
CA ALA A 58 10.70 10.63 -17.36
C ALA A 58 9.54 9.63 -17.48
N ILE A 59 9.27 9.16 -18.70
CA ILE A 59 8.16 8.23 -19.00
C ILE A 59 8.74 6.93 -19.58
N SER A 60 8.23 5.78 -19.14
CA SER A 60 8.63 4.46 -19.67
C SER A 60 8.31 4.29 -21.15
N ASP A 61 9.06 3.40 -21.83
CA ASP A 61 8.94 3.17 -23.28
C ASP A 61 7.90 2.13 -23.68
N LYS A 62 7.38 1.33 -22.73
CA LYS A 62 6.27 0.40 -22.95
C LYS A 62 4.98 0.78 -22.21
N SER A 63 3.83 0.66 -22.90
CA SER A 63 2.49 0.80 -22.31
C SER A 63 2.06 -0.50 -21.68
N PHE A 64 1.27 -0.40 -20.62
CA PHE A 64 0.66 -1.55 -19.99
C PHE A 64 -0.75 -1.27 -19.50
N GLN A 65 -1.49 -2.34 -19.22
CA GLN A 65 -2.75 -2.31 -18.51
C GLN A 65 -2.59 -3.08 -17.21
N VAL A 66 -3.27 -2.61 -16.17
CA VAL A 66 -3.44 -3.33 -14.90
C VAL A 66 -4.81 -4.01 -14.97
N PHE A 67 -4.86 -5.31 -14.67
CA PHE A 67 -6.13 -6.03 -14.65
C PHE A 67 -6.88 -5.79 -13.35
N ALA A 68 -8.22 -5.82 -13.42
CA ALA A 68 -9.05 -5.81 -12.24
C ALA A 68 -8.90 -7.15 -11.51
N ASP A 69 -8.76 -7.09 -10.19
CA ASP A 69 -8.57 -8.26 -9.36
C ASP A 69 -9.90 -8.95 -9.02
N GLU A 70 -10.02 -10.26 -9.30
CA GLU A 70 -11.19 -11.08 -8.97
C GLU A 70 -10.95 -12.08 -7.81
N GLY A 71 -9.85 -11.96 -7.06
CA GLY A 71 -9.51 -12.81 -5.91
C GLY A 71 -8.02 -12.75 -5.51
N LEU A 72 -7.73 -12.79 -4.21
CA LEU A 72 -6.43 -12.47 -3.59
C LEU A 72 -5.20 -13.31 -4.00
N GLU A 73 -5.37 -14.37 -4.79
CA GLU A 73 -4.26 -15.13 -5.39
C GLU A 73 -3.82 -14.55 -6.74
N ASN A 74 -4.57 -13.59 -7.29
CA ASN A 74 -4.27 -12.87 -8.53
C ASN A 74 -4.01 -11.37 -8.34
N TRP A 75 -3.71 -10.92 -7.10
CA TRP A 75 -3.08 -9.61 -6.81
C TRP A 75 -1.64 -9.56 -7.31
N SER A 76 -1.36 -10.31 -8.35
CA SER A 76 -0.24 -10.00 -9.18
C SER A 76 -0.37 -8.52 -9.53
N SER A 77 0.69 -7.76 -9.23
CA SER A 77 0.92 -6.48 -9.88
C SER A 77 1.21 -6.72 -11.38
N SER A 78 0.52 -7.69 -11.99
CA SER A 78 0.70 -8.12 -13.36
C SER A 78 0.22 -7.02 -14.23
N ILE A 79 1.19 -6.51 -14.95
CA ILE A 79 0.98 -5.62 -16.05
C ILE A 79 0.93 -6.46 -17.32
N ALA A 80 -0.10 -6.28 -18.14
CA ALA A 80 -0.04 -6.74 -19.52
C ALA A 80 0.47 -5.61 -20.39
N TYR A 81 1.59 -5.83 -21.07
CA TYR A 81 2.04 -4.90 -22.10
C TYR A 81 0.98 -4.80 -23.20
N CYS A 82 0.67 -3.57 -23.60
CA CYS A 82 -0.39 -3.27 -24.55
C CYS A 82 0.05 -2.17 -25.53
N SER A 83 -0.80 -1.89 -26.51
CA SER A 83 -0.57 -0.81 -27.47
C SER A 83 -0.99 0.55 -26.91
N ASP A 84 -0.39 1.64 -27.39
CA ASP A 84 -0.73 3.02 -26.99
C ASP A 84 -2.13 3.45 -27.41
N ALA A 85 -2.75 2.72 -28.35
CA ALA A 85 -4.12 2.98 -28.79
C ALA A 85 -5.17 2.48 -27.78
N GLU A 86 -4.78 1.65 -26.81
CA GLU A 86 -5.69 1.17 -25.79
C GLU A 86 -6.12 2.31 -24.86
N LYS A 87 -7.44 2.44 -24.65
CA LYS A 87 -8.00 3.54 -23.85
C LYS A 87 -7.55 3.52 -22.39
N THR A 88 -7.22 2.35 -21.88
CA THR A 88 -6.75 2.13 -20.50
C THR A 88 -5.24 1.92 -20.44
N ALA A 89 -4.50 2.22 -21.51
CA ALA A 89 -3.04 2.16 -21.49
C ALA A 89 -2.45 3.15 -20.48
N MET A 90 -1.56 2.61 -19.65
CA MET A 90 -0.81 3.32 -18.64
C MET A 90 0.69 3.27 -18.94
N ARG A 91 1.43 4.20 -18.35
CA ARG A 91 2.90 4.26 -18.36
C ARG A 91 3.41 4.45 -16.95
N PHE A 92 4.62 3.97 -16.70
CA PHE A 92 5.37 4.39 -15.53
C PHE A 92 5.90 5.80 -15.78
N VAL A 93 5.69 6.68 -14.79
CA VAL A 93 6.20 8.04 -14.76
C VAL A 93 7.09 8.21 -13.54
N TYR A 94 8.37 8.47 -13.77
CA TYR A 94 9.39 8.65 -12.73
C TYR A 94 9.55 10.13 -12.44
N VAL A 95 9.37 10.55 -11.20
CA VAL A 95 9.27 11.96 -10.81
C VAL A 95 10.28 12.28 -9.72
N HIS A 96 11.08 13.32 -9.94
CA HIS A 96 12.14 13.76 -9.03
C HIS A 96 12.58 15.19 -9.38
N LYS A 97 13.27 15.89 -8.47
CA LYS A 97 13.85 17.23 -8.73
C LYS A 97 15.02 17.25 -9.73
N SER A 98 15.44 16.10 -10.23
CA SER A 98 16.58 15.96 -11.13
C SER A 98 16.21 15.02 -12.25
N LYS A 99 16.12 15.56 -13.46
CA LYS A 99 15.92 14.80 -14.70
C LYS A 99 16.88 13.62 -14.83
N ALA A 100 18.14 13.76 -14.43
CA ALA A 100 19.12 12.69 -14.52
C ALA A 100 18.75 11.46 -13.68
N VAL A 101 18.13 11.67 -12.51
CA VAL A 101 17.62 10.57 -11.66
C VAL A 101 16.45 9.88 -12.33
N CYS A 102 15.48 10.63 -12.87
CA CYS A 102 14.33 10.09 -13.60
C CYS A 102 14.76 9.23 -14.80
N GLU A 103 15.67 9.74 -15.62
CA GLU A 103 16.18 9.03 -16.80
C GLU A 103 16.99 7.78 -16.42
N THR A 104 17.73 7.83 -15.30
CA THR A 104 18.47 6.67 -14.79
C THR A 104 17.51 5.58 -14.31
N ALA A 105 16.48 5.94 -13.55
CA ALA A 105 15.46 5.01 -13.09
C ALA A 105 14.71 4.35 -14.25
N LYS A 106 14.29 5.16 -15.25
CA LYS A 106 13.69 4.66 -16.49
C LYS A 106 14.57 3.61 -17.18
N LYS A 107 15.88 3.85 -17.28
CA LYS A 107 16.82 2.92 -17.90
C LYS A 107 16.94 1.61 -17.14
N PHE A 108 17.01 1.67 -15.80
CA PHE A 108 17.07 0.45 -14.98
C PHE A 108 15.80 -0.39 -15.13
N ASP A 109 14.64 0.25 -15.07
CA ASP A 109 13.34 -0.41 -15.26
C ASP A 109 13.22 -1.05 -16.66
N ALA A 110 13.62 -0.32 -17.72
CA ALA A 110 13.62 -0.84 -19.09
C ALA A 110 14.59 -2.01 -19.35
N SER A 111 15.54 -2.24 -18.43
CA SER A 111 16.51 -3.33 -18.47
C SER A 111 16.22 -4.45 -17.46
N ASP A 112 15.02 -4.45 -16.87
CA ASP A 112 14.57 -5.40 -15.84
C ASP A 112 15.55 -5.49 -14.66
N ASN A 113 16.18 -4.36 -14.31
CA ASN A 113 17.17 -4.27 -13.23
C ASN A 113 16.51 -3.89 -11.91
N ASP A 114 15.70 -4.81 -11.37
CA ASP A 114 14.87 -4.61 -10.17
C ASP A 114 15.67 -4.15 -8.94
N VAL A 115 16.92 -4.60 -8.82
CA VAL A 115 17.82 -4.18 -7.74
C VAL A 115 18.12 -2.68 -7.83
N ASN A 116 18.52 -2.19 -9.01
CA ASN A 116 18.90 -0.79 -9.16
C ASN A 116 17.71 0.17 -9.18
N ILE A 117 16.55 -0.25 -9.72
CA ILE A 117 15.33 0.56 -9.60
C ILE A 117 14.89 0.67 -8.14
N GLY A 118 14.96 -0.41 -7.35
CA GLY A 118 14.68 -0.38 -5.91
C GLY A 118 15.61 0.60 -5.17
N LEU A 119 16.90 0.62 -5.50
CA LEU A 119 17.85 1.59 -4.95
C LEU A 119 17.50 3.03 -5.35
N CYS A 120 17.13 3.28 -6.60
CA CYS A 120 16.68 4.61 -7.04
C CYS A 120 15.43 5.08 -6.29
N LEU A 121 14.49 4.17 -6.00
CA LEU A 121 13.28 4.44 -5.21
C LEU A 121 13.55 4.57 -3.71
N SER A 122 14.82 4.47 -3.29
CA SER A 122 15.26 4.52 -1.89
C SER A 122 14.67 3.39 -1.02
N TYR A 123 14.45 2.22 -1.61
CA TYR A 123 14.03 1.04 -0.86
C TYR A 123 15.19 0.47 -0.03
N PRO A 124 14.92 -0.08 1.16
CA PRO A 124 15.97 -0.69 1.96
C PRO A 124 16.62 -1.88 1.25
N LYS A 125 17.96 -1.99 1.31
CA LYS A 125 18.70 -3.10 0.67
C LYS A 125 18.17 -4.47 1.08
N CYS A 126 17.87 -4.67 2.36
CA CYS A 126 17.31 -5.93 2.86
C CYS A 126 15.93 -6.26 2.25
N CYS A 127 15.12 -5.25 1.92
CA CYS A 127 13.81 -5.44 1.28
C CYS A 127 13.97 -5.72 -0.21
N ILE A 128 14.95 -5.08 -0.87
CA ILE A 128 15.31 -5.37 -2.27
C ILE A 128 15.82 -6.81 -2.42
N GLU A 129 16.70 -7.24 -1.51
CA GLU A 129 17.22 -8.61 -1.48
C GLU A 129 16.11 -9.63 -1.27
N ALA A 130 15.23 -9.40 -0.28
CA ALA A 130 14.09 -10.27 -0.04
C ALA A 130 13.13 -10.34 -1.24
N TYR A 131 12.85 -9.21 -1.90
CA TYR A 131 12.03 -9.19 -3.11
C TYR A 131 12.67 -9.97 -4.26
N ARG A 132 13.96 -9.75 -4.51
CA ARG A 132 14.71 -10.48 -5.54
C ARG A 132 14.67 -11.98 -5.30
N ASP A 133 14.95 -12.41 -4.07
CA ASP A 133 14.98 -13.83 -3.73
C ASP A 133 13.58 -14.46 -3.83
N TRP A 134 12.54 -13.71 -3.45
CA TRP A 134 11.15 -14.10 -3.61
C TRP A 134 10.75 -14.27 -5.09
N GLN A 135 11.13 -13.33 -5.95
CA GLN A 135 10.77 -13.29 -7.37
C GLN A 135 11.25 -14.53 -8.13
N ILE A 136 12.38 -15.13 -7.73
CA ILE A 136 12.94 -16.36 -8.35
C ILE A 136 11.93 -17.52 -8.38
N THR A 137 11.00 -17.57 -7.43
CA THR A 137 10.09 -18.72 -7.26
C THR A 137 8.60 -18.35 -7.22
N ASN A 138 8.24 -17.07 -7.31
CA ASN A 138 6.87 -16.59 -7.04
C ASN A 138 6.41 -15.46 -7.97
N GLU A 139 6.86 -15.42 -9.23
CA GLU A 139 6.54 -14.32 -10.17
C GLU A 139 5.04 -14.03 -10.33
N GLU A 140 4.16 -15.01 -10.07
CA GLU A 140 2.70 -14.89 -10.24
C GLU A 140 1.95 -14.48 -8.95
N ILE A 141 2.63 -14.36 -7.81
CA ILE A 141 2.00 -14.11 -6.50
C ILE A 141 2.25 -12.65 -6.08
N ASP A 142 1.43 -12.08 -5.19
CA ASP A 142 1.71 -10.76 -4.60
C ASP A 142 2.96 -10.84 -3.68
N PRO A 143 3.94 -9.94 -3.79
CA PRO A 143 5.14 -9.93 -2.94
C PRO A 143 4.87 -9.69 -1.45
N ILE A 144 3.64 -9.39 -1.02
CA ILE A 144 3.24 -9.44 0.38
C ILE A 144 3.46 -10.83 0.99
N SER A 145 3.50 -11.88 0.16
CA SER A 145 3.79 -13.24 0.62
C SER A 145 5.16 -13.36 1.31
N ILE A 146 6.11 -12.46 0.99
CA ILE A 146 7.42 -12.35 1.67
C ILE A 146 7.27 -12.29 3.19
N ILE A 147 6.26 -11.56 3.69
CA ILE A 147 5.99 -11.44 5.12
C ILE A 147 4.80 -12.27 5.57
N VAL A 148 3.84 -12.56 4.67
CA VAL A 148 2.60 -13.22 5.07
C VAL A 148 2.85 -14.65 5.52
N ASP A 149 3.82 -15.35 4.95
CA ASP A 149 4.18 -16.70 5.38
C ASP A 149 4.75 -16.74 6.82
N SER A 150 5.10 -15.58 7.40
CA SER A 150 5.48 -15.43 8.80
C SER A 150 4.31 -15.17 9.75
N PHE A 151 3.10 -14.93 9.24
CA PHE A 151 1.93 -14.69 10.08
C PHE A 151 1.36 -16.00 10.65
N PRO A 152 0.86 -15.99 11.91
CA PRO A 152 0.12 -17.11 12.46
C PRO A 152 -1.30 -17.15 11.88
N PHE A 153 -1.58 -18.09 10.99
CA PHE A 153 -2.93 -18.35 10.45
C PHE A 153 -3.80 -19.13 11.43
N LEU A 154 -3.78 -18.78 12.70
CA LEU A 154 -4.46 -19.53 13.75
C LEU A 154 -5.92 -19.10 13.94
N GLY A 155 -6.39 -18.08 13.20
CA GLY A 155 -7.68 -17.44 13.45
C GLY A 155 -7.74 -16.67 14.77
N GLN A 156 -6.57 -16.43 15.39
CA GLN A 156 -6.41 -15.71 16.65
C GLN A 156 -5.96 -14.27 16.41
N VAL A 157 -6.43 -13.35 17.25
CA VAL A 157 -6.01 -11.94 17.20
C VAL A 157 -4.59 -11.81 17.72
N ASN A 158 -3.71 -11.23 16.89
CA ASN A 158 -2.35 -10.89 17.26
C ASN A 158 -2.13 -9.38 17.16
N THR A 159 -1.31 -8.80 18.03
CA THR A 159 -0.96 -7.36 17.96
C THR A 159 0.49 -7.19 17.50
N TYR A 160 0.71 -6.24 16.61
CA TYR A 160 2.01 -5.95 16.00
C TYR A 160 2.37 -4.47 16.17
N ASP A 161 3.51 -4.19 16.80
CA ASP A 161 4.11 -2.84 16.84
C ASP A 161 4.94 -2.59 15.57
N PHE A 162 4.26 -2.63 14.42
CA PHE A 162 4.84 -2.53 13.10
C PHE A 162 3.88 -1.75 12.17
N PRO A 163 4.38 -0.95 11.20
CA PRO A 163 3.55 -0.32 10.19
C PRO A 163 2.66 -1.35 9.50
N ASN A 164 1.39 -1.04 9.25
CA ASN A 164 0.47 -1.99 8.67
C ASN A 164 0.84 -2.25 7.20
N PRO A 165 1.33 -3.45 6.84
CA PRO A 165 1.76 -3.71 5.47
C PRO A 165 0.59 -3.81 4.49
N PHE A 166 -0.63 -3.92 5.01
CA PHE A 166 -1.85 -4.07 4.25
C PHE A 166 -2.55 -2.74 3.95
N SER A 167 -2.24 -1.66 4.66
CA SER A 167 -2.86 -0.34 4.46
C SER A 167 -2.65 0.19 3.03
N ARG A 168 -1.54 -0.22 2.38
CA ARG A 168 -1.21 0.10 0.98
C ARG A 168 -2.31 -0.30 -0.01
N TYR A 169 -3.01 -1.39 0.26
CA TYR A 169 -4.08 -1.90 -0.59
C TYR A 169 -5.30 -1.00 -0.57
N PHE A 170 -5.42 -0.18 0.47
CA PHE A 170 -6.49 0.79 0.67
C PHE A 170 -5.97 2.21 0.49
N SER A 171 -4.95 2.36 -0.38
CA SER A 171 -4.35 3.64 -0.74
C SER A 171 -3.78 4.43 0.45
N ALA A 172 -3.40 3.77 1.55
CA ALA A 172 -3.00 4.45 2.79
C ALA A 172 -1.62 4.02 3.32
N GLY A 173 -0.81 3.34 2.52
CA GLY A 173 0.53 2.90 2.94
C GLY A 173 1.47 4.07 3.23
N LEU A 174 2.24 3.95 4.31
CA LEU A 174 3.34 4.87 4.68
C LEU A 174 4.70 4.54 4.04
N PHE A 175 4.79 3.44 3.31
CA PHE A 175 5.97 3.03 2.55
C PHE A 175 5.52 2.38 1.23
N SER A 176 6.44 2.18 0.29
CA SER A 176 6.11 1.82 -1.10
C SER A 176 6.78 0.52 -1.57
N HIS A 177 7.51 -0.14 -0.68
CA HIS A 177 8.15 -1.42 -0.89
C HIS A 177 7.46 -2.52 -0.07
N PHE A 178 7.76 -3.78 -0.37
CA PHE A 178 7.36 -4.88 0.51
C PHE A 178 8.44 -5.07 1.58
N PRO A 179 8.08 -5.12 2.88
CA PRO A 179 9.07 -5.32 3.94
C PRO A 179 9.69 -6.72 3.82
N CYS A 180 10.94 -6.89 4.22
CA CYS A 180 11.55 -8.24 4.27
C CYS A 180 11.08 -9.08 5.47
N SER A 181 10.49 -8.44 6.50
CA SER A 181 9.93 -9.10 7.69
C SER A 181 9.07 -8.12 8.50
N LEU A 182 8.29 -8.65 9.45
CA LEU A 182 7.52 -7.87 10.44
C LEU A 182 8.37 -7.21 11.53
N ALA A 183 9.69 -7.40 11.47
CA ALA A 183 10.66 -6.76 12.36
C ALA A 183 11.63 -5.84 11.58
N CYS A 184 11.32 -5.51 10.32
CA CYS A 184 12.18 -4.72 9.46
C CYS A 184 12.33 -3.27 9.96
N LEU A 185 13.45 -2.99 10.63
CA LEU A 185 13.73 -1.68 11.23
C LEU A 185 13.75 -0.54 10.20
N GLU A 186 14.28 -0.79 8.99
CA GLU A 186 14.34 0.22 7.94
C GLU A 186 12.94 0.59 7.42
N THR A 187 12.03 -0.39 7.33
CA THR A 187 10.62 -0.11 6.97
C THR A 187 9.96 0.73 8.04
N THR A 188 10.11 0.36 9.32
CA THR A 188 9.57 1.14 10.44
C THR A 188 10.11 2.57 10.45
N LYS A 189 11.40 2.75 10.16
CA LYS A 189 12.03 4.06 10.05
C LYS A 189 11.43 4.90 8.91
N ILE A 190 11.32 4.34 7.70
CA ILE A 190 10.72 5.02 6.55
C ILE A 190 9.27 5.41 6.83
N ALA A 191 8.47 4.50 7.42
CA ALA A 191 7.08 4.78 7.75
C ALA A 191 6.95 5.93 8.76
N LYS A 192 7.78 5.93 9.82
CA LYS A 192 7.81 7.01 10.81
C LYS A 192 8.25 8.35 10.22
N GLN A 193 9.26 8.35 9.35
CA GLN A 193 9.71 9.57 8.66
C GLN A 193 8.61 10.14 7.75
N SER A 194 7.95 9.28 6.97
CA SER A 194 6.84 9.69 6.09
C SER A 194 5.67 10.26 6.90
N LEU A 195 5.32 9.62 8.02
CA LEU A 195 4.28 10.12 8.92
C LEU A 195 4.67 11.46 9.55
N GLN A 196 5.91 11.63 10.01
CA GLN A 196 6.40 12.90 10.57
C GLN A 196 6.34 14.03 9.54
N ASN A 197 6.75 13.76 8.30
CA ASN A 197 6.66 14.71 7.19
C ASN A 197 5.21 15.18 6.99
N LEU A 198 4.27 14.21 6.91
CA LEU A 198 2.84 14.50 6.80
C LEU A 198 2.28 15.23 8.02
N GLN A 199 2.64 14.85 9.25
CA GLN A 199 2.16 15.51 10.47
C GLN A 199 2.59 16.98 10.50
N PHE A 200 3.81 17.28 10.06
CA PHE A 200 4.33 18.64 10.04
C PHE A 200 3.65 19.51 8.98
N HIS A 201 3.42 18.98 7.77
CA HIS A 201 2.89 19.78 6.65
C HIS A 201 1.37 19.67 6.47
N PHE A 202 0.80 18.48 6.66
CA PHE A 202 -0.58 18.09 6.33
C PHE A 202 -1.22 17.22 7.44
N PRO A 203 -1.42 17.76 8.66
CA PRO A 203 -1.84 16.97 9.83
C PRO A 203 -3.16 16.21 9.63
N SER A 204 -4.11 16.77 8.89
CA SER A 204 -5.39 16.10 8.59
C SER A 204 -5.22 14.86 7.71
N VAL A 205 -4.25 14.87 6.79
CA VAL A 205 -3.90 13.72 5.95
C VAL A 205 -3.17 12.68 6.79
N ALA A 206 -2.21 13.13 7.62
CA ALA A 206 -1.49 12.26 8.54
C ALA A 206 -2.46 11.51 9.48
N GLU A 207 -3.49 12.18 10.01
CA GLU A 207 -4.52 11.55 10.85
C GLU A 207 -5.31 10.47 10.09
N LYS A 208 -5.70 10.74 8.83
CA LYS A 208 -6.40 9.77 7.98
C LYS A 208 -5.55 8.52 7.74
N ILE A 209 -4.27 8.70 7.40
CA ILE A 209 -3.34 7.58 7.19
C ILE A 209 -3.12 6.82 8.50
N LEU A 210 -2.91 7.52 9.62
CA LEU A 210 -2.66 6.89 10.91
C LEU A 210 -3.84 6.02 11.37
N LYS A 211 -5.08 6.39 11.06
CA LYS A 211 -6.26 5.53 11.31
C LYS A 211 -6.25 4.24 10.49
N MET A 212 -5.69 4.27 9.28
CA MET A 212 -5.54 3.08 8.42
C MET A 212 -4.40 2.19 8.89
N GLU A 213 -3.29 2.80 9.30
CA GLU A 213 -2.14 2.10 9.88
C GLU A 213 -2.50 1.45 11.21
N ASN A 214 -3.29 2.13 12.05
CA ASN A 214 -3.80 1.62 13.32
C ASN A 214 -5.15 0.91 13.14
N SER A 215 -5.17 -0.18 12.39
CA SER A 215 -6.38 -0.95 12.10
C SER A 215 -6.28 -2.41 12.50
N LEU A 216 -7.45 -3.01 12.72
CA LEU A 216 -7.61 -4.45 12.75
C LEU A 216 -7.70 -4.95 11.31
N VAL A 217 -6.89 -5.95 10.96
CA VAL A 217 -6.81 -6.58 9.66
C VAL A 217 -7.23 -8.03 9.76
N ILE A 218 -8.05 -8.46 8.82
CA ILE A 218 -8.41 -9.85 8.58
C ILE A 218 -7.93 -10.18 7.18
N PHE A 219 -6.97 -11.10 7.05
CA PHE A 219 -6.40 -11.51 5.77
C PHE A 219 -6.58 -13.02 5.59
N GLN A 220 -7.03 -13.41 4.40
CA GLN A 220 -7.13 -14.80 4.02
C GLN A 220 -6.54 -15.00 2.62
N LYS A 221 -5.51 -15.86 2.54
CA LYS A 221 -4.83 -16.21 1.29
C LYS A 221 -5.85 -16.68 0.25
N GLY A 222 -5.74 -16.13 -0.96
CA GLY A 222 -6.64 -16.43 -2.09
C GLY A 222 -8.04 -15.83 -2.00
N ARG A 223 -8.48 -15.30 -0.85
CA ARG A 223 -9.87 -14.80 -0.69
C ARG A 223 -9.98 -13.31 -0.66
N GLY A 224 -9.50 -12.67 0.39
CA GLY A 224 -9.58 -11.21 0.49
C GLY A 224 -8.92 -10.68 1.75
N ILE A 225 -8.92 -9.35 1.81
CA ILE A 225 -8.43 -8.61 2.95
C ILE A 225 -9.46 -7.60 3.39
N CYS A 226 -9.64 -7.50 4.70
CA CYS A 226 -10.51 -6.54 5.36
C CYS A 226 -9.72 -5.73 6.38
N LEU A 227 -10.10 -4.47 6.57
CA LEU A 227 -9.63 -3.65 7.68
C LEU A 227 -10.78 -2.91 8.39
N TRP A 228 -10.55 -2.60 9.66
CA TRP A 228 -11.39 -1.73 10.48
C TRP A 228 -10.55 -0.70 11.21
N GLN A 229 -10.84 0.58 10.97
CA GLN A 229 -10.17 1.69 11.66
C GLN A 229 -10.72 1.94 13.08
N LYS A 230 -11.93 1.41 13.36
CA LYS A 230 -12.59 1.55 14.64
C LYS A 230 -13.06 0.18 15.12
N PHE A 231 -12.47 -0.27 16.20
CA PHE A 231 -12.79 -1.53 16.83
C PHE A 231 -12.50 -1.46 18.33
N ASP A 232 -13.21 -2.27 19.11
CA ASP A 232 -12.92 -2.49 20.52
C ASP A 232 -12.66 -3.98 20.74
N LEU A 233 -11.55 -4.28 21.42
CA LEU A 233 -11.20 -5.63 21.82
C LEU A 233 -11.60 -5.81 23.29
N ASN A 234 -12.50 -6.77 23.55
CA ASN A 234 -12.85 -7.23 24.87
C ASN A 234 -12.34 -8.67 25.06
N ASP A 235 -12.32 -9.13 26.31
CA ASP A 235 -11.86 -10.48 26.66
C ASP A 235 -12.56 -11.59 25.85
N ASN A 236 -13.84 -11.39 25.49
CA ASN A 236 -14.69 -12.37 24.82
C ASN A 236 -15.32 -11.87 23.52
N SER A 237 -14.90 -10.72 22.98
CA SER A 237 -15.45 -10.23 21.72
C SER A 237 -14.59 -9.19 21.02
N ILE A 238 -14.76 -9.10 19.72
CA ILE A 238 -14.26 -7.98 18.91
C ILE A 238 -15.46 -7.23 18.39
N ASN A 239 -15.59 -5.97 18.79
CA ASN A 239 -16.63 -5.08 18.31
C ASN A 239 -16.06 -4.26 17.15
N LEU A 240 -16.68 -4.37 15.98
CA LEU A 240 -16.23 -3.74 14.73
C LEU A 240 -17.26 -2.71 14.27
N ASP A 241 -16.86 -1.45 14.08
CA ASP A 241 -17.72 -0.41 13.51
C ASP A 241 -17.84 -0.61 12.00
N LYS A 242 -19.06 -0.93 11.53
CA LYS A 242 -19.35 -1.17 10.11
C LYS A 242 -19.06 0.03 9.23
N ASP A 243 -19.18 1.26 9.75
CA ASP A 243 -18.92 2.47 8.97
C ASP A 243 -17.42 2.69 8.76
N SER A 244 -16.56 1.93 9.44
CA SER A 244 -15.10 1.98 9.31
C SER A 244 -14.52 0.81 8.50
N PHE A 245 -15.39 -0.05 7.96
CA PHE A 245 -15.00 -1.22 7.18
C PHE A 245 -14.47 -0.84 5.81
N GLN A 246 -13.35 -1.47 5.42
CA GLN A 246 -12.94 -1.54 4.03
C GLN A 246 -12.52 -2.98 3.72
N GLY A 247 -12.80 -3.44 2.51
CA GLY A 247 -12.40 -4.77 2.09
C GLY A 247 -12.17 -4.88 0.59
N GLN A 248 -11.30 -5.81 0.21
CA GLN A 248 -11.04 -6.17 -1.18
C GLN A 248 -10.97 -7.69 -1.34
N GLY A 249 -11.30 -8.18 -2.54
CA GLY A 249 -11.44 -9.61 -2.85
C GLY A 249 -12.81 -10.21 -2.53
N GLN A 250 -12.84 -11.52 -2.29
CA GLN A 250 -14.04 -12.34 -2.08
C GLN A 250 -14.53 -12.26 -0.62
N LEU A 251 -14.93 -11.06 -0.19
CA LEU A 251 -15.29 -10.73 1.20
C LEU A 251 -16.31 -11.68 1.81
N LYS A 252 -17.32 -12.09 1.04
CA LYS A 252 -18.34 -13.05 1.49
C LYS A 252 -17.70 -14.35 2.01
N LEU A 253 -16.68 -14.85 1.32
CA LEU A 253 -16.00 -16.10 1.68
C LEU A 253 -15.08 -15.95 2.90
N ILE A 254 -14.64 -14.74 3.24
CA ILE A 254 -13.90 -14.49 4.48
C ILE A 254 -14.84 -14.70 5.67
N PHE A 255 -16.05 -14.13 5.60
CA PHE A 255 -17.02 -14.23 6.68
C PHE A 255 -17.67 -15.63 6.82
N GLU A 256 -17.62 -16.49 5.79
CA GLU A 256 -18.00 -17.91 5.90
C GLU A 256 -17.09 -18.73 6.84
N ASN A 257 -15.91 -18.20 7.16
CA ASN A 257 -14.98 -18.81 8.12
C ASN A 257 -15.07 -18.22 9.52
N VAL A 258 -15.97 -17.27 9.75
CA VAL A 258 -16.23 -16.76 11.11
C VAL A 258 -17.06 -17.79 11.86
N ASP A 259 -16.62 -18.17 13.05
CA ASP A 259 -17.29 -19.19 13.85
C ASP A 259 -18.62 -18.68 14.40
N LYS A 260 -18.60 -17.47 14.98
CA LYS A 260 -19.80 -16.80 15.50
C LYS A 260 -19.69 -15.29 15.38
N PHE A 261 -20.75 -14.66 14.90
CA PHE A 261 -20.90 -13.21 14.91
C PHE A 261 -22.34 -12.76 15.18
N GLU A 262 -22.49 -11.55 15.68
CA GLU A 262 -23.76 -10.86 15.83
C GLU A 262 -23.70 -9.49 15.17
N ILE A 263 -24.85 -9.02 14.71
CA ILE A 263 -25.00 -7.72 14.08
C ILE A 263 -26.04 -6.91 14.86
N PHE A 264 -25.63 -5.77 15.42
CA PHE A 264 -26.52 -4.84 16.12
C PHE A 264 -26.29 -3.41 15.66
N GLY A 265 -27.28 -2.84 14.96
CA GLY A 265 -27.16 -1.50 14.38
C GLY A 265 -25.92 -1.37 13.50
N LYS A 266 -25.00 -0.48 13.90
CA LYS A 266 -23.72 -0.22 13.21
C LYS A 266 -22.56 -1.10 13.66
N LEU A 267 -22.80 -2.02 14.60
CA LEU A 267 -21.76 -2.88 15.15
C LEU A 267 -21.84 -4.30 14.55
N LEU A 268 -20.68 -4.85 14.23
CA LEU A 268 -20.46 -6.28 13.99
C LEU A 268 -19.62 -6.81 15.16
N THR A 269 -20.17 -7.75 15.92
CA THR A 269 -19.46 -8.36 17.04
C THR A 269 -19.02 -9.76 16.67
N LEU A 270 -17.73 -10.04 16.75
CA LEU A 270 -17.16 -11.38 16.56
C LEU A 270 -16.89 -12.01 17.93
N PHE A 271 -17.29 -13.26 18.13
CA PHE A 271 -17.10 -13.98 19.39
C PHE A 271 -16.06 -15.09 19.22
N PRO A 272 -14.93 -15.06 19.93
CA PRO A 272 -14.01 -16.18 19.99
C PRO A 272 -14.58 -17.27 20.90
N GLU A 273 -14.69 -18.53 20.42
CA GLU A 273 -15.07 -19.66 21.28
C GLU A 273 -13.92 -20.07 22.22
N SER A 274 -12.66 -19.92 21.76
CA SER A 274 -11.44 -20.08 22.57
C SER A 274 -10.25 -19.40 21.86
N LEU A 275 -10.21 -18.06 21.89
CA LEU A 275 -9.28 -17.18 21.14
C LEU A 275 -9.21 -17.37 19.61
N GLY A 276 -9.87 -18.39 19.03
CA GLY A 276 -10.15 -18.52 17.60
C GLY A 276 -11.47 -17.84 17.26
N VAL A 277 -11.40 -16.79 16.44
CA VAL A 277 -12.56 -16.05 15.89
C VAL A 277 -12.94 -16.59 14.52
N PHE A 278 -11.93 -17.11 13.81
CA PHE A 278 -12.06 -17.75 12.52
C PHE A 278 -11.63 -19.20 12.63
N LYS A 279 -12.21 -20.06 11.79
CA LYS A 279 -11.75 -21.44 11.59
C LYS A 279 -10.22 -21.47 11.44
N ALA A 280 -9.54 -22.18 12.34
CA ALA A 280 -8.08 -22.24 12.38
C ALA A 280 -7.49 -22.66 11.01
N ASN A 281 -6.29 -22.16 10.68
CA ASN A 281 -5.57 -22.34 9.42
C ASN A 281 -6.18 -21.65 8.20
N SER A 282 -7.26 -20.88 8.36
CA SER A 282 -7.91 -20.21 7.23
C SER A 282 -7.67 -18.71 7.18
N CYS A 283 -7.27 -18.06 8.29
CA CYS A 283 -7.21 -16.61 8.35
C CYS A 283 -6.17 -16.08 9.34
N PHE A 284 -5.54 -14.98 8.96
CA PHE A 284 -4.75 -14.12 9.82
C PHE A 284 -5.64 -13.00 10.38
N VAL A 285 -5.58 -12.78 11.69
CA VAL A 285 -6.22 -11.64 12.35
C VAL A 285 -5.16 -10.85 13.11
N GLY A 286 -4.92 -9.63 12.67
CA GLY A 286 -3.84 -8.78 13.21
C GLY A 286 -4.33 -7.39 13.57
N ILE A 287 -3.84 -6.84 14.66
CA ILE A 287 -3.95 -5.42 15.00
C ILE A 287 -2.58 -4.80 14.80
N PHE A 288 -2.47 -3.84 13.90
CA PHE A 288 -1.22 -3.10 13.68
C PHE A 288 -1.26 -1.78 14.44
N LYS A 289 -0.10 -1.38 14.96
CA LYS A 289 0.12 -0.12 15.67
C LYS A 289 1.44 0.48 15.25
N LEU A 290 1.41 1.77 14.88
CA LEU A 290 2.59 2.55 14.50
C LEU A 290 2.98 3.60 15.54
#